data_AF-A0A0L7LVI8-F1
#
_entry.id   AF-A0A0L7LVI8-F1
#
_cell.length_a   1.000
_cell.length_b   1.000
_cell.length_c   1.000
_cell.angle_alpha   90.00
_cell.angle_beta   90.00
_cell.angle_gamma   90.00
#
_symmetry.space_group_name_H-M   'P 1'
#
loop_
_entity.id
_entity.type
_entity.pdbx_description
1 polymer ?
#
loop_
_entity_poly.entity_id
_entity_poly.type
_entity_poly.pdbx_seq_one_letter_code
_entity_poly.pdbx_strand_id
1 'polypeptide(L)'
;MSSVMKTGKDLEATVPREDAASIRQQCGELKLAWETVITLTEKKATRLESALKEVWQWAMQRGTKLETHMRSLKDLDLVLEELLQWLSGLENTLISLEAEPLPESIELLQGLIEDHNELMEHTQKRQTEVDRVCKAYQVKSQSQARETTPRKVSVKSATKGTTGRVSPGRETPDRTLPLYGPRFLPKGSKGSEPEFRSPRVKTLWDKWRNVWLLAWERQRHLQARLAHLQEIQRVSNFSWDDWRKRFLKFMNHKKSRLTDLFRKMDKDNNGFIQRNEFMDGIINTKFDTSRLEMGAVADLFDRNGSGLIDWEEFIAALRPDWVERRGPPTDADKIHDEVKRLVMLCTCRQKFRVMQVGEGKYRFGDSQKLRLVRILRSTVMVRVGGGWVALDEFLVKNDPCRGH
;
A
#
# COMPACT_ATOMS: atom_id res chain seq x y z
N MET A 1 30.82 1.37 -92.61
CA MET A 1 31.21 2.76 -92.95
C MET A 1 32.51 2.89 -93.73
N SER A 2 33.65 2.34 -93.24
CA SER A 2 34.96 2.48 -93.92
C SER A 2 34.94 2.05 -95.40
N SER A 3 34.33 0.90 -95.70
CA SER A 3 34.15 0.42 -97.08
C SER A 3 33.28 1.35 -97.94
N VAL A 4 32.18 1.89 -97.40
CA VAL A 4 31.28 2.83 -98.12
C VAL A 4 31.99 4.13 -98.45
N MET A 5 32.80 4.67 -97.51
CA MET A 5 33.60 5.87 -97.74
C MET A 5 34.72 5.64 -98.75
N LYS A 6 35.30 4.44 -98.80
CA LYS A 6 36.29 4.06 -99.82
C LYS A 6 35.66 4.03 -101.21
N THR A 7 34.54 3.33 -101.35
CA THR A 7 33.78 3.29 -102.61
C THR A 7 33.31 4.68 -103.06
N GLY A 8 32.88 5.55 -102.13
CA GLY A 8 32.51 6.93 -102.44
C GLY A 8 33.68 7.77 -102.99
N LYS A 9 34.89 7.60 -102.43
CA LYS A 9 36.11 8.26 -102.93
C LYS A 9 36.56 7.73 -104.29
N ASP A 10 36.45 6.41 -104.48
CA ASP A 10 36.80 5.78 -105.76
C ASP A 10 35.83 6.26 -106.87
N LEU A 11 34.55 6.43 -106.57
CA LEU A 11 33.55 7.00 -107.48
C LEU A 11 33.83 8.47 -107.79
N GLU A 12 34.13 9.30 -106.77
CA GLU A 12 34.48 10.72 -106.90
C GLU A 12 35.64 10.96 -107.90
N ALA A 13 36.62 10.05 -107.95
CA ALA A 13 37.77 10.14 -108.85
C ALA A 13 37.45 9.87 -110.33
N THR A 14 36.24 9.36 -110.64
CA THR A 14 35.87 8.89 -111.99
C THR A 14 34.75 9.70 -112.66
N VAL A 15 34.07 10.61 -111.93
CA VAL A 15 32.92 11.40 -112.42
C VAL A 15 33.25 12.88 -112.68
N PRO A 16 32.45 13.61 -113.48
CA PRO A 16 32.60 15.05 -113.71
C PRO A 16 32.58 15.88 -112.42
N ARG A 17 33.17 17.09 -112.46
CA ARG A 17 33.39 17.94 -111.26
C ARG A 17 32.12 18.25 -110.44
N GLU A 18 30.99 18.43 -111.11
CA GLU A 18 29.71 18.73 -110.45
C GLU A 18 29.15 17.50 -109.70
N ASP A 19 29.14 16.33 -110.35
CA ASP A 19 28.73 15.05 -109.74
C ASP A 19 29.68 14.63 -108.60
N ALA A 20 30.99 14.86 -108.76
CA ALA A 20 31.98 14.65 -107.71
C ALA A 20 31.72 15.53 -106.48
N ALA A 21 31.23 16.76 -106.65
CA ALA A 21 30.85 17.62 -105.54
C ALA A 21 29.61 17.10 -104.80
N SER A 22 28.61 16.61 -105.53
CA SER A 22 27.39 15.99 -104.95
C SER A 22 27.71 14.70 -104.18
N ILE A 23 28.54 13.82 -104.75
CA ILE A 23 28.98 12.57 -104.09
C ILE A 23 29.76 12.88 -102.80
N ARG A 24 30.66 13.89 -102.82
CA ARG A 24 31.35 14.35 -101.61
C ARG A 24 30.39 14.81 -100.53
N GLN A 25 29.40 15.62 -100.90
CA GLN A 25 28.39 16.12 -99.95
C GLN A 25 27.60 14.97 -99.34
N GLN A 26 27.07 14.06 -100.15
CA GLN A 26 26.29 12.91 -99.67
C GLN A 26 27.12 11.96 -98.81
N CYS A 27 28.39 11.71 -99.16
CA CYS A 27 29.30 10.94 -98.30
C CYS A 27 29.57 11.63 -96.96
N GLY A 28 29.66 12.97 -96.96
CA GLY A 28 29.77 13.79 -95.76
C GLY A 28 28.54 13.71 -94.86
N GLU A 29 27.34 13.86 -95.44
CA GLU A 29 26.06 13.74 -94.73
C GLU A 29 25.85 12.33 -94.16
N LEU A 30 26.15 11.28 -94.94
CA LEU A 30 26.08 9.89 -94.48
C LEU A 30 27.07 9.64 -93.33
N LYS A 31 28.28 10.22 -93.41
CA LYS A 31 29.28 10.13 -92.32
C LYS A 31 28.77 10.81 -91.05
N LEU A 32 28.20 12.01 -91.15
CA LEU A 32 27.62 12.72 -90.01
C LEU A 32 26.42 11.97 -89.41
N ALA A 33 25.54 11.42 -90.25
CA ALA A 33 24.41 10.60 -89.81
C ALA A 33 24.89 9.32 -89.10
N TRP A 34 25.91 8.65 -89.64
CA TRP A 34 26.52 7.48 -89.02
C TRP A 34 27.16 7.80 -87.67
N GLU A 35 27.94 8.88 -87.57
CA GLU A 35 28.54 9.36 -86.32
C GLU A 35 27.46 9.72 -85.29
N THR A 36 26.36 10.33 -85.73
CA THR A 36 25.22 10.66 -84.86
C THR A 36 24.55 9.40 -84.33
N VAL A 37 24.30 8.39 -85.18
CA VAL A 37 23.70 7.11 -84.76
C VAL A 37 24.60 6.37 -83.78
N ILE A 38 25.92 6.31 -84.04
CA ILE A 38 26.88 5.73 -83.09
C ILE A 38 26.80 6.46 -81.75
N THR A 39 26.90 7.79 -81.77
CA THR A 39 26.89 8.62 -80.55
C THR A 39 25.60 8.41 -79.74
N LEU A 40 24.44 8.36 -80.40
CA LEU A 40 23.16 8.12 -79.74
C LEU A 40 23.06 6.69 -79.19
N THR A 41 23.59 5.71 -79.92
CA THR A 41 23.61 4.30 -79.49
C THR A 41 24.51 4.10 -78.28
N GLU A 42 25.71 4.69 -78.27
CA GLU A 42 26.63 4.69 -77.14
C GLU A 42 26.03 5.41 -75.93
N LYS A 43 25.40 6.58 -76.12
CA LYS A 43 24.66 7.29 -75.06
C LYS A 43 23.51 6.45 -74.49
N LYS A 44 22.80 5.70 -75.34
CA LYS A 44 21.71 4.82 -74.88
C LYS A 44 22.27 3.61 -74.13
N ALA A 45 23.33 2.99 -74.64
CA ALA A 45 24.01 1.85 -74.00
C ALA A 45 24.53 2.24 -72.60
N THR A 46 25.26 3.35 -72.49
CA THR A 46 25.77 3.86 -71.21
C THR A 46 24.66 4.19 -70.21
N ARG A 47 23.54 4.78 -70.66
CA ARG A 47 22.35 5.01 -69.81
C ARG A 47 21.74 3.69 -69.33
N LEU A 48 21.61 2.70 -70.20
CA LEU A 48 21.08 1.38 -69.84
C LEU A 48 22.01 0.66 -68.86
N GLU A 49 23.32 0.73 -69.06
CA GLU A 49 24.31 0.17 -68.14
C GLU A 49 24.26 0.85 -66.76
N SER A 50 24.10 2.17 -66.70
CA SER A 50 23.92 2.90 -65.44
C SER A 50 22.64 2.48 -64.73
N ALA A 51 21.51 2.44 -65.45
CA ALA A 51 20.23 2.02 -64.89
C ALA A 51 20.27 0.57 -64.37
N LEU A 52 20.94 -0.33 -65.10
CA LEU A 52 21.11 -1.72 -64.66
C LEU A 52 21.95 -1.81 -63.38
N LYS A 53 23.03 -1.02 -63.28
CA LYS A 53 23.86 -0.93 -62.06
C LYS A 53 23.07 -0.40 -60.87
N GLU A 54 22.26 0.64 -61.06
CA GLU A 54 21.41 1.21 -60.00
C GLU A 54 20.37 0.20 -59.50
N VAL A 55 19.66 -0.47 -60.41
CA VAL A 55 18.69 -1.51 -60.04
C VAL A 55 19.36 -2.67 -59.30
N TRP A 56 20.54 -3.10 -59.74
CA TRP A 56 21.31 -4.12 -59.05
C TRP A 56 21.71 -3.68 -57.63
N GLN A 57 22.15 -2.43 -57.45
CA GLN A 57 22.45 -1.88 -56.13
C GLN A 57 21.22 -1.82 -55.22
N TRP A 58 20.06 -1.39 -55.73
CA TRP A 58 18.81 -1.38 -54.96
C TRP A 58 18.36 -2.79 -54.59
N ALA A 59 18.49 -3.75 -55.49
CA ALA A 59 18.17 -5.15 -55.22
C ALA A 59 19.08 -5.70 -54.10
N MET A 60 20.38 -5.42 -54.16
CA MET A 60 21.34 -5.83 -53.12
C MET A 60 21.01 -5.18 -51.76
N GLN A 61 20.76 -3.87 -51.73
CA GLN A 61 20.37 -3.14 -50.51
C GLN A 61 19.04 -3.64 -49.92
N ARG A 62 18.08 -4.00 -50.77
CA ARG A 62 16.83 -4.61 -50.32
C ARG A 62 17.07 -6.00 -49.77
N GLY A 63 17.91 -6.80 -50.43
CA GLY A 63 18.32 -8.13 -49.98
C GLY A 63 18.94 -8.09 -48.59
N THR A 64 19.92 -7.21 -48.37
CA THR A 64 20.56 -7.06 -47.04
C THR A 64 19.59 -6.61 -45.97
N LYS A 65 18.67 -5.67 -46.26
CA LYS A 65 17.62 -5.24 -45.31
C LYS A 65 16.64 -6.37 -44.97
N LEU A 66 16.24 -7.17 -45.95
CA LEU A 66 15.35 -8.31 -45.68
C LEU A 66 16.07 -9.38 -44.85
N GLU A 67 17.34 -9.61 -45.13
CA GLU A 67 18.14 -10.56 -44.37
C GLU A 67 18.33 -10.12 -42.91
N THR A 68 18.62 -8.84 -42.66
CA THR A 68 18.70 -8.33 -41.29
C THR A 68 17.36 -8.40 -40.57
N HIS A 69 16.25 -8.08 -41.25
CA HIS A 69 14.91 -8.24 -40.66
C HIS A 69 14.60 -9.70 -40.33
N MET A 70 14.94 -10.64 -41.21
CA MET A 70 14.76 -12.06 -40.97
C MET A 70 15.59 -12.54 -39.77
N ARG A 71 16.84 -12.09 -39.63
CA ARG A 71 17.67 -12.40 -38.45
C ARG A 71 17.04 -11.85 -37.17
N SER A 72 16.60 -10.59 -37.17
CA SER A 72 15.93 -10.00 -36.00
C SER A 72 14.66 -10.73 -35.58
N LEU A 73 13.88 -11.24 -36.54
CA LEU A 73 12.68 -12.06 -36.24
C LEU A 73 13.06 -13.41 -35.63
N LYS A 74 14.11 -14.07 -36.15
CA LYS A 74 14.63 -15.32 -35.56
C LYS A 74 15.13 -15.10 -34.14
N ASP A 75 15.86 -14.01 -33.89
CA ASP A 75 16.35 -13.67 -32.55
C ASP A 75 15.18 -13.43 -31.58
N LEU A 76 14.10 -12.78 -32.03
CA LEU A 76 12.89 -12.59 -31.22
C LEU A 76 12.19 -13.92 -30.91
N ASP A 77 12.13 -14.84 -31.87
CA ASP A 77 11.51 -16.16 -31.67
C ASP A 77 12.33 -17.02 -30.69
N LEU A 78 13.67 -16.94 -30.72
CA LEU A 78 14.55 -17.59 -29.75
C LEU A 78 14.33 -17.06 -28.33
N VAL A 79 14.26 -15.74 -28.17
CA VAL A 79 13.97 -15.11 -26.86
C VAL A 79 12.58 -15.51 -26.37
N LEU A 80 11.58 -15.56 -27.26
CA LEU A 80 10.23 -16.02 -26.90
C LEU A 80 10.23 -17.46 -26.37
N GLU A 81 10.98 -18.36 -27.00
CA GLU A 81 11.11 -19.75 -26.55
C GLU A 81 11.81 -19.87 -25.20
N GLU A 82 12.93 -19.16 -25.03
CA GLU A 82 13.66 -19.10 -23.77
C GLU A 82 12.76 -18.60 -22.62
N LEU A 83 12.02 -17.51 -22.85
CA LEU A 83 11.12 -16.93 -21.86
C LEU A 83 9.96 -17.88 -21.52
N LEU A 84 9.39 -18.59 -22.49
CA LEU A 84 8.32 -19.57 -22.24
C LEU A 84 8.81 -20.75 -21.40
N GLN A 85 10.01 -21.25 -21.69
CA GLN A 85 10.62 -22.33 -20.92
C GLN A 85 10.97 -21.86 -19.50
N TRP A 86 11.60 -20.69 -19.39
CA TRP A 86 11.92 -20.07 -18.10
C TRP A 86 10.67 -19.87 -17.25
N LEU A 87 9.59 -19.32 -17.80
CA LEU A 87 8.34 -19.13 -17.07
C LEU A 87 7.68 -20.43 -16.66
N SER A 88 7.76 -21.47 -17.49
CA SER A 88 7.24 -22.78 -17.12
C SER A 88 8.05 -23.41 -15.98
N GLY A 89 9.37 -23.23 -15.98
CA GLY A 89 10.23 -23.63 -14.86
C GLY A 89 9.89 -22.86 -13.58
N LEU A 90 9.76 -21.54 -13.67
CA LEU A 90 9.43 -20.67 -12.54
C LEU A 90 8.03 -20.95 -11.97
N GLU A 91 7.05 -21.19 -12.83
CA GLU A 91 5.69 -21.64 -12.46
C GLU A 91 5.75 -22.94 -11.65
N ASN A 92 6.49 -23.94 -12.12
CA ASN A 92 6.66 -25.21 -11.39
C ASN A 92 7.36 -25.03 -10.05
N THR A 93 8.41 -24.19 -9.99
CA THR A 93 9.11 -23.88 -8.74
C THR A 93 8.16 -23.22 -7.74
N LEU A 94 7.39 -22.21 -8.15
CA LEU A 94 6.43 -21.53 -7.28
C LEU A 94 5.34 -22.48 -6.80
N ILE A 95 4.80 -23.36 -7.65
CA ILE A 95 3.82 -24.37 -7.28
C ILE A 95 4.42 -25.37 -6.26
N SER A 96 5.64 -25.84 -6.49
CA SER A 96 6.33 -26.75 -5.56
C SER A 96 6.54 -26.10 -4.20
N LEU A 97 7.05 -24.87 -4.20
CA LEU A 97 7.30 -24.10 -2.99
C LEU A 97 6.01 -23.81 -2.22
N GLU A 98 4.89 -23.59 -2.91
CA GLU A 98 3.57 -23.35 -2.30
C GLU A 98 2.94 -24.62 -1.73
N ALA A 99 3.29 -25.79 -2.26
CA ALA A 99 2.85 -27.07 -1.73
C ALA A 99 3.57 -27.45 -0.42
N GLU A 100 4.74 -26.86 -0.15
CA GLU A 100 5.49 -27.11 1.09
C GLU A 100 4.83 -26.42 2.30
N PRO A 101 4.68 -27.14 3.43
CA PRO A 101 4.08 -26.55 4.62
C PRO A 101 4.98 -25.41 5.16
N LEU A 102 4.35 -24.29 5.51
CA LEU A 102 5.09 -23.13 6.02
C LEU A 102 5.71 -23.43 7.41
N PRO A 103 6.98 -23.07 7.64
CA PRO A 103 7.63 -23.25 8.93
C PRO A 103 6.90 -22.55 10.09
N GLU A 104 7.09 -23.08 11.30
CA GLU A 104 6.60 -22.46 12.55
C GLU A 104 7.65 -21.56 13.23
N SER A 105 8.88 -21.53 12.69
CA SER A 105 9.94 -20.65 13.17
C SER A 105 9.91 -19.32 12.43
N ILE A 106 9.94 -18.22 13.20
CA ILE A 106 10.00 -16.85 12.67
C ILE A 106 11.29 -16.63 11.86
N GLU A 107 12.43 -17.14 12.34
CA GLU A 107 13.73 -16.97 11.67
C GLU A 107 13.75 -17.66 10.30
N LEU A 108 13.25 -18.91 10.24
CA LEU A 108 13.14 -19.65 8.98
C LEU A 108 12.19 -18.96 8.00
N LEU A 109 11.06 -18.45 8.50
CA LEU A 109 10.07 -17.77 7.65
C LEU A 109 10.57 -16.41 7.14
N GLN A 110 11.36 -15.69 7.93
CA GLN A 110 12.05 -14.48 7.48
C GLN A 110 13.04 -14.80 6.36
N GLY A 111 13.81 -15.89 6.49
CA GLY A 111 14.67 -16.38 5.42
C GLY A 111 13.90 -16.70 4.13
N LEU A 112 12.78 -17.44 4.24
CA LEU A 112 11.93 -17.73 3.07
C LEU A 112 11.35 -16.48 2.40
N ILE A 113 11.04 -15.44 3.18
CA ILE A 113 10.60 -14.14 2.64
C ILE A 113 11.73 -13.44 1.90
N GLU A 114 12.97 -13.51 2.40
CA GLU A 114 14.15 -12.95 1.74
C GLU A 114 14.43 -13.66 0.42
N ASP A 115 14.46 -15.00 0.43
CA ASP A 115 14.62 -15.83 -0.77
C ASP A 115 13.53 -15.53 -1.82
N HIS A 116 12.28 -15.38 -1.37
CA HIS A 116 11.16 -15.05 -2.26
C HIS A 116 11.25 -13.62 -2.81
N ASN A 117 11.73 -12.66 -2.03
CA ASN A 117 11.98 -11.30 -2.51
C ASN A 117 13.08 -11.27 -3.58
N GLU A 118 14.15 -12.07 -3.41
CA GLU A 118 15.20 -12.21 -4.43
C GLU A 118 14.65 -12.82 -5.72
N LEU A 119 13.85 -13.88 -5.62
CA LEU A 119 13.15 -14.48 -6.75
C LEU A 119 12.29 -13.45 -7.50
N MET A 120 11.56 -12.60 -6.78
CA MET A 120 10.73 -11.54 -7.34
C MET A 120 11.56 -10.46 -8.04
N GLU A 121 12.70 -10.06 -7.47
CA GLU A 121 13.62 -9.12 -8.11
C GLU A 121 14.21 -9.70 -9.40
N HIS A 122 14.63 -10.97 -9.38
CA HIS A 122 15.16 -11.68 -10.55
C HIS A 122 14.11 -11.79 -11.65
N THR A 123 12.87 -12.08 -11.27
CA THR A 123 11.72 -12.09 -12.20
C THR A 123 11.53 -10.70 -12.81
N GLN A 124 11.52 -9.63 -11.99
CA GLN A 124 11.34 -8.25 -12.47
C GLN A 124 12.41 -7.82 -13.48
N LYS A 125 13.67 -8.27 -13.36
CA LYS A 125 14.75 -7.95 -14.32
C LYS A 125 14.42 -8.38 -15.75
N ARG A 126 13.68 -9.49 -15.92
CA ARG A 126 13.26 -10.04 -17.23
C ARG A 126 12.06 -9.32 -17.85
N GLN A 127 11.42 -8.38 -17.14
CA GLN A 127 10.26 -7.62 -17.65
C GLN A 127 10.56 -6.92 -18.98
N THR A 128 11.78 -6.40 -19.16
CA THR A 128 12.17 -5.68 -20.39
C THR A 128 12.20 -6.60 -21.61
N GLU A 129 12.60 -7.86 -21.44
CA GLU A 129 12.63 -8.88 -22.48
C GLU A 129 11.21 -9.30 -22.86
N VAL A 130 10.35 -9.55 -21.85
CA VAL A 130 8.92 -9.85 -22.06
C VAL A 130 8.24 -8.70 -22.81
N ASP A 131 8.49 -7.45 -22.40
CA ASP A 131 7.93 -6.27 -23.06
C ASP A 131 8.43 -6.11 -24.50
N ARG A 132 9.70 -6.40 -24.76
CA ARG A 132 10.29 -6.34 -26.10
C ARG A 132 9.58 -7.30 -27.05
N VAL A 133 9.39 -8.56 -26.63
CA VAL A 133 8.67 -9.57 -27.42
C VAL A 133 7.20 -9.20 -27.58
N CYS A 134 6.52 -8.79 -26.51
CA CYS A 134 5.11 -8.40 -26.56
C CYS A 134 4.87 -7.21 -27.50
N LYS A 135 5.68 -6.15 -27.40
CA LYS A 135 5.57 -4.95 -28.25
C LYS A 135 5.82 -5.25 -29.74
N ALA A 136 6.69 -6.21 -30.06
CA ALA A 136 6.97 -6.60 -31.43
C ALA A 136 5.73 -7.21 -32.13
N TYR A 137 4.87 -7.89 -31.38
CA TYR A 137 3.69 -8.60 -31.89
C TYR A 137 2.35 -7.97 -31.50
N GLN A 138 2.35 -6.85 -30.78
CA GLN A 138 1.14 -6.17 -30.32
C GLN A 138 0.34 -5.56 -31.49
N VAL A 139 -0.97 -5.76 -31.50
CA VAL A 139 -1.88 -5.11 -32.44
C VAL A 139 -2.03 -3.64 -32.03
N LYS A 140 -1.49 -2.72 -32.83
CA LYS A 140 -1.73 -1.29 -32.65
C LYS A 140 -3.14 -0.96 -33.13
N SER A 141 -4.01 -0.48 -32.25
CA SER A 141 -5.29 0.11 -32.66
C SER A 141 -5.04 1.44 -33.39
N GLN A 142 -5.80 1.72 -34.45
CA GLN A 142 -5.64 2.92 -35.28
C GLN A 142 -5.97 4.25 -34.57
N SER A 143 -6.26 4.26 -33.27
CA SER A 143 -6.68 5.48 -32.54
C SER A 143 -5.55 6.37 -32.02
N GLN A 144 -4.27 6.07 -32.28
CA GLN A 144 -3.12 6.89 -31.84
C GLN A 144 -2.27 7.50 -32.97
N ALA A 145 -2.83 7.60 -34.18
CA ALA A 145 -2.16 8.26 -35.31
C ALA A 145 -2.87 9.58 -35.68
N ARG A 146 -3.02 10.51 -34.72
CA ARG A 146 -3.28 11.94 -34.98
C ARG A 146 -3.19 12.73 -33.68
N GLU A 147 -1.98 13.16 -33.32
CA GLU A 147 -1.79 14.37 -32.51
C GLU A 147 -0.35 14.88 -32.71
N THR A 148 -0.15 15.57 -33.83
CA THR A 148 0.98 16.49 -34.04
C THR A 148 0.43 17.90 -34.16
N THR A 149 0.18 18.56 -33.03
CA THR A 149 0.10 20.04 -32.95
C THR A 149 0.54 20.52 -31.58
N PRO A 150 1.37 21.58 -31.47
CA PRO A 150 1.82 22.10 -30.19
C PRO A 150 0.84 23.14 -29.60
N ARG A 151 0.88 23.26 -28.27
CA ARG A 151 0.22 24.25 -27.37
C ARG A 151 -1.19 23.89 -26.87
N LYS A 152 -1.30 23.75 -25.54
CA LYS A 152 -1.52 24.87 -24.61
C LYS A 152 -1.27 24.44 -23.17
N VAL A 153 -0.50 25.26 -22.46
CA VAL A 153 -0.39 25.25 -21.01
C VAL A 153 -1.76 25.59 -20.43
N SER A 154 -2.35 24.71 -19.63
CA SER A 154 -3.53 25.04 -18.83
C SER A 154 -3.27 24.68 -17.39
N VAL A 155 -2.97 25.73 -16.62
CA VAL A 155 -2.95 25.76 -15.17
C VAL A 155 -4.41 25.73 -14.68
N LYS A 156 -4.81 24.72 -13.90
CA LYS A 156 -5.88 24.78 -12.87
C LYS A 156 -5.59 23.71 -11.81
N SER A 157 -5.07 24.10 -10.65
CA SER A 157 -5.79 24.47 -9.42
C SER A 157 -6.12 23.25 -8.55
N ALA A 158 -5.29 23.08 -7.52
CA ALA A 158 -5.53 22.21 -6.39
C ALA A 158 -6.77 22.67 -5.61
N THR A 159 -7.70 21.75 -5.35
CA THR A 159 -8.68 21.90 -4.27
C THR A 159 -8.78 20.57 -3.51
N LYS A 160 -8.62 20.69 -2.19
CA LYS A 160 -8.73 19.62 -1.18
C LYS A 160 -10.19 19.28 -0.87
N GLY A 161 -10.41 18.04 -0.41
CA GLY A 161 -11.64 17.53 0.23
C GLY A 161 -12.54 16.78 -0.75
N THR A 162 -13.12 15.61 -0.48
CA THR A 162 -13.64 15.09 0.78
C THR A 162 -13.89 13.57 0.65
N THR A 163 -14.07 12.93 1.80
CA THR A 163 -14.27 11.51 2.12
C THR A 163 -15.47 10.79 1.48
N GLY A 164 -15.26 9.51 1.13
CA GLY A 164 -16.17 8.40 1.49
C GLY A 164 -17.13 7.84 0.44
N ARG A 165 -16.84 6.62 -0.06
CA ARG A 165 -17.80 5.50 -0.16
C ARG A 165 -17.05 4.19 -0.44
N VAL A 166 -16.87 3.38 0.60
CA VAL A 166 -16.36 2.01 0.51
C VAL A 166 -17.57 1.10 0.26
N SER A 167 -17.60 0.42 -0.87
CA SER A 167 -18.53 -0.67 -1.13
C SER A 167 -18.02 -1.94 -0.45
N PRO A 168 -18.88 -2.76 0.19
CA PRO A 168 -18.47 -4.02 0.80
C PRO A 168 -18.18 -5.06 -0.29
N GLY A 169 -17.04 -5.76 -0.19
CA GLY A 169 -16.74 -6.93 -1.04
C GLY A 169 -15.59 -6.78 -2.05
N ARG A 170 -14.72 -5.77 -1.92
CA ARG A 170 -13.46 -5.73 -2.66
C ARG A 170 -12.31 -5.89 -1.68
N GLU A 171 -11.59 -7.02 -1.76
CA GLU A 171 -10.27 -7.15 -1.16
C GLU A 171 -9.39 -6.04 -1.75
N THR A 172 -9.22 -4.95 -1.00
CA THR A 172 -8.20 -3.96 -1.31
C THR A 172 -6.85 -4.60 -1.00
N PRO A 173 -5.89 -4.64 -1.95
CA PRO A 173 -4.58 -5.17 -1.64
C PRO A 173 -4.01 -4.39 -0.46
N ASP A 174 -3.50 -5.12 0.54
CA ASP A 174 -2.96 -4.55 1.77
C ASP A 174 -1.91 -3.49 1.41
N ARG A 175 -2.17 -2.24 1.81
CA ARG A 175 -1.34 -1.08 1.49
C ARG A 175 0.04 -1.11 2.16
N THR A 176 0.28 -2.09 3.02
CA THR A 176 1.53 -2.25 3.76
C THR A 176 2.59 -3.07 3.02
N LEU A 177 2.21 -3.81 1.97
CA LEU A 177 3.15 -4.64 1.21
C LEU A 177 3.76 -3.87 0.02
N PRO A 178 5.08 -4.03 -0.24
CA PRO A 178 5.70 -3.49 -1.43
C PRO A 178 5.01 -4.06 -2.68
N LEU A 179 4.55 -3.17 -3.57
CA LEU A 179 4.01 -3.59 -4.86
C LEU A 179 5.17 -3.97 -5.79
N TYR A 180 5.57 -5.24 -5.75
CA TYR A 180 6.46 -5.83 -6.75
C TYR A 180 5.64 -6.33 -7.95
N GLY A 181 6.04 -5.92 -9.16
CA GLY A 181 5.52 -6.46 -10.41
C GLY A 181 4.63 -5.51 -11.24
N PRO A 182 4.34 -5.90 -12.49
CA PRO A 182 3.51 -5.13 -13.41
C PRO A 182 2.05 -5.03 -12.94
N ARG A 183 1.45 -3.85 -13.13
CA ARG A 183 0.03 -3.61 -12.82
C ARG A 183 -0.86 -4.26 -13.88
N PHE A 184 -1.35 -5.46 -13.60
CA PHE A 184 -2.40 -6.07 -14.42
C PHE A 184 -3.75 -5.44 -14.10
N LEU A 185 -4.51 -5.07 -15.13
CA LEU A 185 -5.89 -4.62 -14.95
C LEU A 185 -6.74 -5.79 -14.41
N PRO A 186 -7.61 -5.55 -13.41
CA PRO A 186 -8.56 -6.56 -12.95
C PRO A 186 -9.43 -7.04 -14.11
N LYS A 187 -9.69 -8.36 -14.20
CA LYS A 187 -10.64 -8.95 -15.15
C LYS A 187 -11.98 -8.16 -15.08
N GLY A 188 -12.42 -7.60 -16.20
CA GLY A 188 -13.65 -6.78 -16.30
C GLY A 188 -13.49 -5.26 -16.21
N SER A 189 -12.26 -4.75 -16.06
CA SER A 189 -11.98 -3.30 -16.20
C SER A 189 -12.05 -2.91 -17.68
N LYS A 190 -12.65 -1.76 -18.03
CA LYS A 190 -12.83 -1.25 -19.42
C LYS A 190 -11.54 -0.94 -20.19
N GLY A 191 -10.36 -1.37 -19.70
CA GLY A 191 -9.12 -1.34 -20.47
C GLY A 191 -9.00 -2.65 -21.26
N SER A 192 -8.97 -2.56 -22.59
CA SER A 192 -8.76 -3.73 -23.45
C SER A 192 -7.43 -4.40 -23.12
N GLU A 193 -7.47 -5.69 -22.79
CA GLU A 193 -6.28 -6.53 -22.65
C GLU A 193 -5.45 -6.44 -23.96
N PRO A 194 -4.11 -6.41 -23.90
CA PRO A 194 -3.31 -6.32 -25.11
C PRO A 194 -3.62 -7.48 -26.05
N GLU A 195 -3.99 -7.14 -27.29
CA GLU A 195 -4.22 -8.11 -28.36
C GLU A 195 -2.91 -8.32 -29.14
N PHE A 196 -2.58 -9.58 -29.42
CA PHE A 196 -1.33 -9.96 -30.07
C PHE A 196 -1.59 -10.70 -31.37
N ARG A 197 -0.78 -10.41 -32.40
CA ARG A 197 -0.84 -11.08 -33.70
C ARG A 197 -0.39 -12.54 -33.63
N SER A 198 0.43 -12.89 -32.64
CA SER A 198 1.00 -14.22 -32.45
C SER A 198 0.35 -14.92 -31.24
N PRO A 199 -0.29 -16.09 -31.43
CA PRO A 199 -0.82 -16.89 -30.32
C PRO A 199 0.25 -17.27 -29.30
N ARG A 200 1.49 -17.53 -29.74
CA ARG A 200 2.60 -17.87 -28.84
C ARG A 200 2.95 -16.71 -27.89
N VAL A 201 2.87 -15.47 -28.37
CA VAL A 201 3.11 -14.28 -27.56
C VAL A 201 1.96 -14.04 -26.57
N LYS A 202 0.72 -14.37 -26.97
CA LYS A 202 -0.41 -14.39 -26.03
C LYS A 202 -0.17 -15.42 -24.91
N THR A 203 0.28 -16.63 -25.24
CA THR A 203 0.67 -17.63 -24.23
C THR A 203 1.79 -17.12 -23.31
N LEU A 204 2.80 -16.45 -23.86
CA LEU A 204 3.87 -15.82 -23.07
C LEU A 204 3.29 -14.82 -22.07
N TRP A 205 2.44 -13.90 -22.54
CA TRP A 205 1.80 -12.90 -21.70
C TRP A 205 0.94 -13.51 -20.59
N ASP A 206 0.17 -14.54 -20.90
CA ASP A 206 -0.69 -15.22 -19.94
C ASP A 206 0.12 -15.99 -18.88
N LYS A 207 1.19 -16.69 -19.29
CA LYS A 207 2.13 -17.33 -18.37
C LYS A 207 2.86 -16.32 -17.49
N TRP A 208 3.31 -15.21 -18.08
CA TRP A 208 3.94 -14.11 -17.34
C TRP A 208 3.01 -13.60 -16.24
N ARG A 209 1.77 -13.31 -16.61
CA ARG A 209 0.73 -12.89 -15.66
C ARG A 209 0.45 -13.95 -14.60
N ASN A 210 0.39 -15.23 -14.95
CA ASN A 210 0.15 -16.30 -13.99
C ASN A 210 1.28 -16.41 -12.95
N VAL A 211 2.53 -16.46 -13.41
CA VAL A 211 3.71 -16.51 -12.55
C VAL A 211 3.74 -15.35 -11.56
N TRP A 212 3.43 -14.14 -12.01
CA TRP A 212 3.33 -12.97 -11.12
C TRP A 212 2.23 -13.11 -10.07
N LEU A 213 1.07 -13.66 -10.43
CA LEU A 213 -0.01 -13.89 -9.47
C LEU A 213 0.37 -14.96 -8.45
N LEU A 214 0.97 -16.07 -8.88
CA LEU A 214 1.48 -17.12 -7.98
C LEU A 214 2.51 -16.56 -7.01
N ALA A 215 3.48 -15.79 -7.52
CA ALA A 215 4.53 -15.23 -6.68
C ALA A 215 3.99 -14.17 -5.71
N TRP A 216 3.01 -13.36 -6.13
CA TRP A 216 2.34 -12.40 -5.24
C TRP A 216 1.53 -13.11 -4.14
N GLU A 217 0.79 -14.16 -4.50
CA GLU A 217 0.00 -14.95 -3.54
C GLU A 217 0.90 -15.61 -2.49
N ARG A 218 2.00 -16.23 -2.93
CA ARG A 218 3.02 -16.79 -2.05
C ARG A 218 3.58 -15.74 -1.08
N GLN A 219 3.94 -14.55 -1.58
CA GLN A 219 4.43 -13.46 -0.72
C GLN A 219 3.39 -13.09 0.35
N ARG A 220 2.11 -13.01 -0.03
CA ARG A 220 1.02 -12.71 0.89
C ARG A 220 0.90 -13.79 1.98
N HIS A 221 0.95 -15.06 1.60
CA HIS A 221 0.89 -16.18 2.54
C HIS A 221 2.08 -16.21 3.52
N LEU A 222 3.30 -16.03 3.02
CA LEU A 222 4.50 -15.95 3.87
C LEU A 222 4.38 -14.81 4.90
N GLN A 223 3.98 -13.61 4.46
CA GLN A 223 3.81 -12.45 5.32
C GLN A 223 2.68 -12.65 6.34
N ALA A 224 1.55 -13.21 5.92
CA ALA A 224 0.42 -13.50 6.81
C ALA A 224 0.82 -14.52 7.90
N ARG A 225 1.55 -15.57 7.52
CA ARG A 225 2.07 -16.56 8.48
C ARG A 225 3.08 -15.93 9.44
N LEU A 226 3.95 -15.04 8.97
CA LEU A 226 4.93 -14.34 9.81
C LEU A 226 4.22 -13.44 10.82
N ALA A 227 3.24 -12.66 10.37
CA ALA A 227 2.43 -11.82 11.24
C ALA A 227 1.72 -12.66 12.32
N HIS A 228 1.15 -13.80 11.94
CA HIS A 228 0.50 -14.72 12.88
C HIS A 228 1.47 -15.30 13.92
N LEU A 229 2.66 -15.76 13.51
CA LEU A 229 3.66 -16.28 14.43
C LEU A 229 4.21 -15.19 15.36
N GLN A 230 4.47 -14.00 14.84
CA GLN A 230 4.86 -12.84 15.65
C GLN A 230 3.78 -12.48 16.67
N GLU A 231 2.50 -12.59 16.29
CA GLU A 231 1.40 -12.32 17.20
C GLU A 231 1.29 -13.37 18.30
N ILE A 232 1.41 -14.66 17.96
CA ILE A 232 1.48 -15.74 18.95
C ILE A 232 2.68 -15.53 19.89
N GLN A 233 3.85 -15.18 19.36
CA GLN A 233 5.06 -14.95 20.15
C GLN A 233 4.89 -13.76 21.11
N ARG A 234 4.22 -12.69 20.68
CA ARG A 234 3.90 -11.56 21.56
C ARG A 234 2.98 -11.99 22.70
N VAL A 235 1.94 -12.76 22.41
CA VAL A 235 1.01 -13.26 23.43
C VAL A 235 1.68 -14.25 24.36
N SER A 236 2.54 -15.16 23.87
CA SER A 236 3.26 -16.11 24.72
C SER A 236 4.30 -15.43 25.61
N ASN A 237 4.92 -14.36 25.12
CA ASN A 237 5.88 -13.58 25.89
C ASN A 237 5.21 -12.52 26.78
N PHE A 238 3.89 -12.38 26.71
CA PHE A 238 3.17 -11.45 27.53
C PHE A 238 3.24 -11.88 29.01
N SER A 239 3.83 -11.02 29.82
CA SER A 239 3.87 -11.16 31.27
C SER A 239 3.17 -9.98 31.90
N TRP A 240 2.11 -10.25 32.66
CA TRP A 240 1.40 -9.24 33.43
C TRP A 240 2.35 -8.40 34.29
N ASP A 241 3.29 -9.05 34.98
CA ASP A 241 4.22 -8.34 35.86
C ASP A 241 5.21 -7.45 35.11
N ASP A 242 5.68 -7.88 33.94
CA ASP A 242 6.55 -7.04 33.11
C ASP A 242 5.78 -5.84 32.56
N TRP A 243 4.60 -6.08 31.97
CA TRP A 243 3.72 -5.04 31.47
C TRP A 243 3.37 -4.02 32.56
N ARG A 244 2.96 -4.50 33.74
CA ARG A 244 2.64 -3.67 34.91
C ARG A 244 3.83 -2.82 35.35
N LYS A 245 5.03 -3.40 35.46
CA LYS A 245 6.25 -2.66 35.83
C LYS A 245 6.60 -1.60 34.80
N ARG A 246 6.58 -1.94 33.51
CA ARG A 246 6.81 -0.99 32.40
C ARG A 246 5.80 0.16 32.44
N PHE A 247 4.52 -0.15 32.59
CA PHE A 247 3.44 0.83 32.61
C PHE A 247 3.54 1.78 33.82
N LEU A 248 3.80 1.24 35.02
CA LEU A 248 4.02 2.07 36.22
C LEU A 248 5.28 2.94 36.10
N LYS A 249 6.36 2.41 35.52
CA LYS A 249 7.59 3.18 35.26
C LYS A 249 7.31 4.32 34.29
N PHE A 250 6.55 4.06 33.22
CA PHE A 250 6.13 5.07 32.25
C PHE A 250 5.29 6.18 32.91
N MET A 251 4.27 5.82 33.69
CA MET A 251 3.42 6.78 34.40
C MET A 251 4.21 7.63 35.41
N ASN A 252 5.11 7.01 36.16
CA ASN A 252 6.00 7.69 37.08
C ASN A 252 6.93 8.67 36.35
N HIS A 253 7.53 8.27 35.22
CA HIS A 253 8.40 9.13 34.42
C HIS A 253 7.62 10.34 33.84
N LYS A 254 6.36 10.14 33.46
CA LYS A 254 5.44 11.20 33.03
C LYS A 254 4.90 12.05 34.17
N LYS A 255 5.30 11.79 35.43
CA LYS A 255 4.77 12.41 36.66
C LYS A 255 3.24 12.45 36.68
N SER A 256 2.60 11.45 36.06
CA SER A 256 1.16 11.37 35.86
C SER A 256 0.57 10.36 36.83
N ARG A 257 -0.54 10.70 37.48
CA ARG A 257 -1.21 9.80 38.42
C ARG A 257 -2.17 8.89 37.67
N LEU A 258 -2.27 7.63 38.12
CA LEU A 258 -3.27 6.68 37.61
C LEU A 258 -4.69 7.20 37.83
N THR A 259 -4.95 7.93 38.93
CA THR A 259 -6.22 8.61 39.21
C THR A 259 -6.64 9.57 38.10
N ASP A 260 -5.68 10.34 37.59
CA ASP A 260 -5.94 11.39 36.63
C ASP A 260 -6.13 10.80 35.22
N LEU A 261 -5.38 9.74 34.94
CA LEU A 261 -5.54 8.96 33.72
C LEU A 261 -6.93 8.30 33.66
N PHE A 262 -7.37 7.67 34.76
CA PHE A 262 -8.68 7.00 34.82
C PHE A 262 -9.84 8.01 34.70
N ARG A 263 -9.80 9.14 35.43
CA ARG A 263 -10.80 10.21 35.30
C ARG A 263 -10.90 10.81 33.90
N LYS A 264 -9.82 10.77 33.13
CA LYS A 264 -9.84 11.25 31.74
C LYS A 264 -10.64 10.33 30.82
N MET A 265 -10.75 9.05 31.17
CA MET A 265 -11.51 8.04 30.45
C MET A 265 -12.95 7.91 30.98
N ASP A 266 -13.13 7.96 32.30
CA ASP A 266 -14.43 7.94 32.99
C ASP A 266 -15.15 9.29 32.87
N LYS A 267 -15.83 9.50 31.73
CA LYS A 267 -16.48 10.77 31.37
C LYS A 267 -17.72 11.08 32.19
N ASP A 268 -18.44 10.06 32.63
CA ASP A 268 -19.66 10.18 33.45
C ASP A 268 -19.38 10.05 34.95
N ASN A 269 -18.12 9.81 35.33
CA ASN A 269 -17.61 9.80 36.70
C ASN A 269 -18.35 8.79 37.58
N ASN A 270 -18.68 7.64 36.98
CA ASN A 270 -19.44 6.56 37.61
C ASN A 270 -18.51 5.48 38.22
N GLY A 271 -17.18 5.59 38.02
CA GLY A 271 -16.18 4.65 38.52
C GLY A 271 -15.90 3.45 37.62
N PHE A 272 -16.56 3.34 36.47
CA PHE A 272 -16.47 2.23 35.53
C PHE A 272 -16.12 2.71 34.12
N ILE A 273 -15.23 1.99 33.43
CA ILE A 273 -14.89 2.26 32.03
C ILE A 273 -15.20 1.04 31.19
N GLN A 274 -15.79 1.22 30.01
CA GLN A 274 -15.99 0.10 29.09
C GLN A 274 -14.66 -0.49 28.63
N ARG A 275 -14.60 -1.82 28.50
CA ARG A 275 -13.39 -2.55 28.11
C ARG A 275 -12.67 -1.95 26.89
N ASN A 276 -13.41 -1.64 25.82
CA ASN A 276 -12.83 -1.05 24.60
C ASN A 276 -12.30 0.38 24.83
N GLU A 277 -13.02 1.19 25.59
CA GLU A 277 -12.61 2.56 25.92
C GLU A 277 -11.37 2.59 26.80
N PHE A 278 -11.23 1.61 27.71
CA PHE A 278 -10.02 1.42 28.50
C PHE A 278 -8.82 1.06 27.61
N MET A 279 -8.95 0.09 26.70
CA MET A 279 -7.88 -0.29 25.78
C MET A 279 -7.41 0.91 24.94
N ASP A 280 -8.36 1.60 24.31
CA ASP A 280 -8.07 2.77 23.47
C ASP A 280 -7.48 3.91 24.32
N GLY A 281 -7.97 4.09 25.54
CA GLY A 281 -7.49 5.07 26.50
C GLY A 281 -6.03 4.87 26.88
N ILE A 282 -5.59 3.63 27.13
CA ILE A 282 -4.19 3.30 27.41
C ILE A 282 -3.32 3.45 26.16
N ILE A 283 -3.76 2.94 25.00
CA ILE A 283 -3.01 3.08 23.73
C ILE A 283 -2.79 4.56 23.38
N ASN A 284 -3.79 5.41 23.63
CA ASN A 284 -3.71 6.85 23.40
C ASN A 284 -2.71 7.57 24.31
N THR A 285 -2.26 6.96 25.41
CA THR A 285 -1.19 7.52 26.27
C THR A 285 0.19 7.50 25.60
N LYS A 286 0.34 6.82 24.45
CA LYS A 286 1.63 6.54 23.80
C LYS A 286 2.55 5.66 24.63
N PHE A 287 2.00 4.94 25.62
CA PHE A 287 2.68 3.81 26.21
C PHE A 287 2.90 2.74 25.13
N ASP A 288 4.10 2.17 25.11
CA ASP A 288 4.47 1.11 24.17
C ASP A 288 3.76 -0.19 24.56
N THR A 289 2.57 -0.38 23.98
CA THR A 289 1.75 -1.58 24.12
C THR A 289 0.90 -1.79 22.86
N SER A 290 0.52 -3.04 22.61
CA SER A 290 -0.34 -3.42 21.48
C SER A 290 -1.80 -3.63 21.89
N ARG A 291 -2.71 -3.67 20.90
CA ARG A 291 -4.13 -3.95 21.16
C ARG A 291 -4.36 -5.37 21.70
N LEU A 292 -3.51 -6.33 21.36
CA LEU A 292 -3.61 -7.70 21.87
C LEU A 292 -3.11 -7.82 23.31
N GLU A 293 -1.99 -7.19 23.65
CA GLU A 293 -1.55 -7.08 25.06
C GLU A 293 -2.63 -6.41 25.91
N MET A 294 -3.23 -5.32 25.42
CA MET A 294 -4.34 -4.66 26.11
C MET A 294 -5.59 -5.53 26.22
N GLY A 295 -5.80 -6.44 25.28
CA GLY A 295 -6.84 -7.47 25.38
C GLY A 295 -6.61 -8.38 26.59
N ALA A 296 -5.40 -8.97 26.69
CA ALA A 296 -5.02 -9.82 27.82
C ALA A 296 -5.00 -9.06 29.16
N VAL A 297 -4.54 -7.81 29.16
CA VAL A 297 -4.58 -6.93 30.34
C VAL A 297 -6.02 -6.66 30.76
N ALA A 298 -6.92 -6.35 29.82
CA ALA A 298 -8.32 -6.09 30.13
C ALA A 298 -9.02 -7.33 30.71
N ASP A 299 -8.69 -8.54 30.24
CA ASP A 299 -9.20 -9.78 30.84
C ASP A 299 -8.78 -9.97 32.31
N LEU A 300 -7.58 -9.52 32.68
CA LEU A 300 -7.09 -9.61 34.06
C LEU A 300 -7.83 -8.67 35.02
N PHE A 301 -8.34 -7.55 34.50
CA PHE A 301 -9.13 -6.57 35.23
C PHE A 301 -10.62 -6.93 35.25
N ASP A 302 -11.19 -7.38 34.13
CA ASP A 302 -12.60 -7.77 33.98
C ASP A 302 -12.86 -9.22 34.41
N ARG A 303 -12.51 -9.56 35.65
CA ARG A 303 -12.56 -10.96 36.15
C ARG A 303 -13.97 -11.55 36.18
N ASN A 304 -14.98 -10.69 36.30
CA ASN A 304 -16.39 -11.07 36.31
C ASN A 304 -17.02 -11.11 34.90
N GLY A 305 -16.25 -10.76 33.85
CA GLY A 305 -16.71 -10.73 32.46
C GLY A 305 -17.84 -9.73 32.22
N SER A 306 -17.93 -8.69 33.04
CA SER A 306 -18.95 -7.64 32.95
C SER A 306 -18.77 -6.73 31.74
N GLY A 307 -17.57 -6.74 31.13
CA GLY A 307 -17.19 -5.81 30.07
C GLY A 307 -16.88 -4.41 30.58
N LEU A 308 -16.88 -4.21 31.91
CA LEU A 308 -16.62 -2.96 32.61
C LEU A 308 -15.37 -3.11 33.49
N ILE A 309 -14.51 -2.11 33.46
CA ILE A 309 -13.30 -2.03 34.27
C ILE A 309 -13.57 -1.08 35.44
N ASP A 310 -13.59 -1.63 36.66
CA ASP A 310 -13.72 -0.86 37.89
C ASP A 310 -12.38 -0.17 38.25
N TRP A 311 -12.47 1.10 38.62
CA TRP A 311 -11.35 1.89 39.15
C TRP A 311 -10.60 1.21 40.30
N GLU A 312 -11.32 0.63 41.25
CA GLU A 312 -10.74 0.01 42.44
C GLU A 312 -9.97 -1.26 42.08
N GLU A 313 -10.53 -2.10 41.21
CA GLU A 313 -9.86 -3.30 40.70
C GLU A 313 -8.63 -2.92 39.85
N PHE A 314 -8.75 -1.87 39.04
CA PHE A 314 -7.65 -1.34 38.24
C PHE A 314 -6.45 -0.94 39.12
N ILE A 315 -6.70 -0.22 40.21
CA ILE A 315 -5.65 0.20 41.13
C ILE A 315 -5.12 -0.96 41.95
N ALA A 316 -5.99 -1.83 42.45
CA ALA A 316 -5.58 -2.98 43.24
C ALA A 316 -4.65 -3.91 42.44
N ALA A 317 -4.95 -4.18 41.17
CA ALA A 317 -4.09 -5.05 40.36
C ALA A 317 -2.75 -4.37 40.01
N LEU A 318 -2.73 -3.05 39.76
CA LEU A 318 -1.50 -2.32 39.45
C LEU A 318 -0.61 -2.12 40.69
N ARG A 319 -1.21 -1.81 41.83
CA ARG A 319 -0.55 -1.51 43.11
C ARG A 319 -1.13 -2.39 44.22
N PRO A 320 -0.72 -3.67 44.30
CA PRO A 320 -1.12 -4.53 45.42
C PRO A 320 -0.75 -3.93 46.79
N ASP A 321 0.36 -3.19 46.82
CA ASP A 321 0.89 -2.45 47.97
C ASP A 321 0.03 -1.24 48.39
N TRP A 322 -0.90 -0.79 47.56
CA TRP A 322 -1.80 0.32 47.89
C TRP A 322 -2.81 -0.05 48.97
N VAL A 323 -3.26 -1.31 49.00
CA VAL A 323 -4.17 -1.81 50.03
C VAL A 323 -3.43 -1.92 51.38
N GLU A 324 -2.18 -2.38 51.36
CA GLU A 324 -1.36 -2.51 52.58
C GLU A 324 -0.89 -1.15 53.14
N ARG A 325 -0.51 -0.20 52.27
CA ARG A 325 -0.04 1.14 52.69
C ARG A 325 -1.15 2.08 53.15
N ARG A 326 -2.41 1.84 52.76
CA ARG A 326 -3.54 2.65 53.23
C ARG A 326 -3.80 2.50 54.73
N GLY A 327 -3.28 1.45 55.35
CA GLY A 327 -3.59 1.11 56.74
C GLY A 327 -5.08 0.83 56.95
N PRO A 328 -5.50 0.45 58.17
CA PRO A 328 -6.92 0.42 58.51
C PRO A 328 -7.52 1.82 58.30
N PRO A 329 -8.77 1.94 57.81
CA PRO A 329 -9.41 3.23 57.61
C PRO A 329 -9.31 4.07 58.88
N THR A 330 -8.82 5.30 58.75
CA THR A 330 -8.74 6.21 59.89
C THR A 330 -10.16 6.53 60.36
N ASP A 331 -10.30 7.00 61.60
CA ASP A 331 -11.61 7.43 62.09
C ASP A 331 -12.19 8.55 61.21
N ALA A 332 -11.34 9.40 60.61
CA ALA A 332 -11.77 10.40 59.64
C ALA A 332 -12.32 9.79 58.34
N ASP A 333 -11.69 8.73 57.82
CA ASP A 333 -12.17 8.00 56.63
C ASP A 333 -13.50 7.31 56.91
N LYS A 334 -13.62 6.61 58.04
CA LYS A 334 -14.88 5.96 58.46
C LYS A 334 -16.01 6.97 58.63
N ILE A 335 -15.71 8.14 59.20
CA ILE A 335 -16.68 9.23 59.32
C ILE A 335 -17.11 9.71 57.92
N HIS A 336 -16.15 9.93 57.02
CA HIS A 336 -16.44 10.42 55.68
C HIS A 336 -17.29 9.43 54.86
N ASP A 337 -16.90 8.16 54.87
CA ASP A 337 -17.59 7.09 54.14
C ASP A 337 -19.02 6.90 54.64
N GLU A 338 -19.22 6.91 55.96
CA GLU A 338 -20.55 6.77 56.55
C GLU A 338 -21.43 8.01 56.32
N VAL A 339 -20.85 9.22 56.38
CA VAL A 339 -21.55 10.46 56.01
C VAL A 339 -22.02 10.38 54.55
N LYS A 340 -21.14 9.96 53.64
CA LYS A 340 -21.47 9.81 52.22
C LYS A 340 -22.55 8.76 52.01
N ARG A 341 -22.41 7.58 52.63
CA ARG A 341 -23.36 6.47 52.57
C ARG A 341 -24.75 6.91 53.01
N LEU A 342 -24.85 7.57 54.17
CA LEU A 342 -26.12 8.02 54.68
C LEU A 342 -26.72 9.10 53.78
N VAL A 343 -25.95 10.10 53.33
CA VAL A 343 -26.44 11.16 52.44
C VAL A 343 -26.95 10.63 51.10
N MET A 344 -26.34 9.58 50.54
CA MET A 344 -26.78 8.95 49.29
C MET A 344 -28.20 8.37 49.37
N LEU A 345 -28.69 8.01 50.56
CA LEU A 345 -30.06 7.52 50.78
C LEU A 345 -31.13 8.63 50.68
N CYS A 346 -30.73 9.89 50.50
CA CYS A 346 -31.66 11.00 50.33
C CYS A 346 -32.45 10.85 49.00
N THR A 347 -33.77 10.92 49.04
CA THR A 347 -34.66 10.80 47.87
C THR A 347 -35.20 12.16 47.36
N CYS A 348 -34.79 13.27 47.98
CA CYS A 348 -35.17 14.62 47.54
C CYS A 348 -34.76 14.91 46.08
N ARG A 349 -35.58 15.72 45.37
CA ARG A 349 -35.24 16.26 44.04
C ARG A 349 -33.97 17.11 44.07
N GLN A 350 -33.77 17.90 45.13
CA GLN A 350 -32.48 18.48 45.47
C GLN A 350 -31.88 17.70 46.63
N LYS A 351 -30.78 16.97 46.37
CA LYS A 351 -30.14 16.11 47.38
C LYS A 351 -29.68 16.94 48.59
N PHE A 352 -29.84 16.39 49.79
CA PHE A 352 -29.35 16.98 51.02
C PHE A 352 -27.82 17.13 50.96
N ARG A 353 -27.33 18.37 50.98
CA ARG A 353 -25.90 18.65 50.80
C ARG A 353 -25.15 18.51 52.11
N VAL A 354 -23.98 17.88 52.06
CA VAL A 354 -23.05 17.86 53.18
C VAL A 354 -21.66 18.22 52.66
N MET A 355 -21.01 19.18 53.32
CA MET A 355 -19.68 19.66 52.94
C MET A 355 -18.70 19.46 54.08
N GLN A 356 -17.60 18.76 53.81
CA GLN A 356 -16.48 18.65 54.73
C GLN A 356 -15.65 19.93 54.67
N VAL A 357 -15.49 20.59 55.81
CA VAL A 357 -14.71 21.83 55.95
C VAL A 357 -13.31 21.55 56.53
N GLY A 358 -13.16 20.43 57.24
CA GLY A 358 -11.90 19.97 57.80
C GLY A 358 -12.06 18.61 58.48
N GLU A 359 -11.00 18.08 59.07
CA GLU A 359 -11.05 16.81 59.81
C GLU A 359 -12.08 16.88 60.95
N GLY A 360 -13.08 15.98 60.92
CA GLY A 360 -14.20 15.99 61.87
C GLY A 360 -15.10 17.23 61.82
N LYS A 361 -15.04 18.06 60.78
CA LYS A 361 -15.80 19.33 60.66
C LYS A 361 -16.65 19.34 59.39
N TYR A 362 -17.97 19.40 59.56
CA TYR A 362 -18.94 19.29 58.47
C TYR A 362 -20.01 20.40 58.52
N ARG A 363 -20.54 20.77 57.36
CA ARG A 363 -21.75 21.59 57.19
C ARG A 363 -22.84 20.72 56.57
N PHE A 364 -24.06 20.84 57.08
CA PHE A 364 -25.19 19.98 56.70
C PHE A 364 -26.36 20.83 56.19
N GLY A 365 -26.93 20.44 55.06
CA GLY A 365 -27.97 21.17 54.34
C GLY A 365 -27.52 22.56 53.91
N ASP A 366 -28.46 23.50 53.89
CA ASP A 366 -28.18 24.92 53.60
C ASP A 366 -27.70 25.69 54.85
N SER A 367 -27.45 24.98 55.96
CA SER A 367 -27.00 25.59 57.22
C SER A 367 -25.56 26.10 57.11
N GLN A 368 -25.37 27.37 57.45
CA GLN A 368 -24.05 27.98 57.63
C GLN A 368 -23.38 27.60 58.96
N LYS A 369 -23.96 26.69 59.76
CA LYS A 369 -23.38 26.26 61.03
C LYS A 369 -22.42 25.09 60.80
N LEU A 370 -21.17 25.27 61.22
CA LEU A 370 -20.17 24.21 61.25
C LEU A 370 -20.46 23.27 62.43
N ARG A 371 -20.50 21.97 62.17
CA ARG A 371 -20.75 20.93 63.16
C ARG A 371 -19.55 20.00 63.27
N LEU A 372 -19.23 19.62 64.50
CA LEU A 372 -18.24 18.59 64.77
C LEU A 372 -18.86 17.21 64.58
N VAL A 373 -18.11 16.31 63.95
CA VAL A 373 -18.50 14.94 63.67
C VAL A 373 -17.40 14.02 64.17
N ARG A 374 -17.77 12.97 64.89
CA ARG A 374 -16.85 11.96 65.43
C ARG A 374 -17.41 10.55 65.23
N ILE A 375 -16.57 9.54 65.39
CA ILE A 375 -17.00 8.15 65.47
C ILE A 375 -16.80 7.63 66.88
N LEU A 376 -17.78 6.91 67.41
CA LEU A 376 -17.71 6.26 68.73
C LEU A 376 -18.34 4.88 68.61
N ARG A 377 -17.57 3.82 68.92
CA ARG A 377 -18.05 2.42 68.81
C ARG A 377 -18.74 2.13 67.47
N SER A 378 -18.09 2.53 66.37
CA SER A 378 -18.59 2.40 64.98
C SER A 378 -19.82 3.24 64.62
N THR A 379 -20.32 4.09 65.51
CA THR A 379 -21.44 5.00 65.22
C THR A 379 -20.92 6.40 64.94
N VAL A 380 -21.27 6.98 63.79
CA VAL A 380 -20.93 8.36 63.47
C VAL A 380 -21.91 9.30 64.15
N MET A 381 -21.40 10.30 64.86
CA MET A 381 -22.18 11.22 65.67
C MET A 381 -21.89 12.67 65.31
N VAL A 382 -22.93 13.50 65.30
CA VAL A 382 -22.89 14.93 65.04
C VAL A 382 -23.13 15.71 66.34
N ARG A 383 -22.34 16.76 66.58
CA ARG A 383 -22.53 17.65 67.73
C ARG A 383 -23.74 18.57 67.51
N VAL A 384 -24.66 18.55 68.47
CA VAL A 384 -25.89 19.37 68.49
C VAL A 384 -26.01 20.11 69.83
N GLY A 385 -25.32 21.24 69.96
CA GLY A 385 -25.36 22.08 71.17
C GLY A 385 -24.88 21.34 72.43
N GLY A 386 -25.84 20.93 73.28
CA GLY A 386 -25.60 20.28 74.58
C GLY A 386 -25.16 18.81 74.52
N GLY A 387 -25.23 18.14 73.36
CA GLY A 387 -24.93 16.70 73.25
C GLY A 387 -24.41 16.25 71.88
N TRP A 388 -24.22 14.94 71.77
CA TRP A 388 -23.89 14.24 70.52
C TRP A 388 -25.09 13.39 70.12
N VAL A 389 -25.47 13.43 68.85
CA VAL A 389 -26.58 12.65 68.29
C VAL A 389 -26.04 11.83 67.12
N ALA A 390 -26.56 10.62 66.92
CA ALA A 390 -26.14 9.77 65.81
C ALA A 390 -26.47 10.45 64.46
N LEU A 391 -25.64 10.25 63.45
CA LEU A 391 -25.77 10.96 62.18
C LEU A 391 -27.06 10.60 61.43
N ASP A 392 -27.48 9.35 61.51
CA ASP A 392 -28.77 8.88 60.99
C ASP A 392 -29.94 9.61 61.67
N GLU A 393 -29.97 9.68 63.01
CA GLU A 393 -30.98 10.43 63.76
C GLU A 393 -30.96 11.93 63.44
N PHE A 394 -29.76 12.49 63.25
CA PHE A 394 -29.58 13.88 62.83
C PHE A 394 -30.19 14.10 61.44
N LEU A 395 -29.95 13.19 60.49
CA LEU A 395 -30.49 13.29 59.13
C LEU A 395 -32.01 13.09 59.11
N VAL A 396 -32.60 12.23 59.94
CA VAL A 396 -34.06 12.11 60.06
C VAL A 396 -34.73 13.45 60.38
N LYS A 397 -34.09 14.28 61.22
CA LYS A 397 -34.62 15.60 61.62
C LYS A 397 -34.30 16.74 60.64
N ASN A 398 -33.32 16.57 59.75
CA ASN A 398 -32.77 17.68 58.94
C ASN A 398 -32.82 17.42 57.43
N ASP A 399 -32.85 16.16 56.98
CA ASP A 399 -33.04 15.78 55.57
C ASP A 399 -34.56 15.72 55.27
N PRO A 400 -35.09 16.60 54.40
CA PRO A 400 -36.54 16.74 54.18
C PRO A 400 -37.27 15.46 53.79
N CYS A 401 -36.60 14.50 53.14
CA CYS A 401 -37.21 13.25 52.70
C CYS A 401 -37.26 12.15 53.78
N ARG A 402 -36.65 12.37 54.95
CA ARG A 402 -36.57 11.35 56.02
C ARG A 402 -37.47 11.65 57.22
N GLY A 403 -38.07 12.83 57.28
CA GLY A 403 -38.86 13.32 58.41
C GLY A 403 -40.35 12.97 58.35
N HIS A 404 -40.74 11.87 57.68
CA HIS A 404 -42.11 11.39 57.58
C HIS A 404 -42.27 9.99 58.15
#